data_AF-A0A1V9U8S8-F1
#
_entry.id   AF-A0A1V9U8S8-F1
#
_cell.length_a   1.000
_cell.length_b   1.000
_cell.length_c   1.000
_cell.angle_alpha   90.00
_cell.angle_beta   90.00
_cell.angle_gamma   90.00
#
_symmetry.space_group_name_H-M   'P 1'
#
loop_
_entity.id
_entity.type
_entity.pdbx_description
1 polymer ?
#
loop_
_entity_poly.entity_id
_entity_poly.type
_entity_poly.pdbx_seq_one_letter_code
_entity_poly.pdbx_strand_id
1 'polypeptide(L)'
;MQSIFCSLFLRRDILICKLPNQDRWRKWTGPLEDHQILGVIADGGRGILRGCYWAEQTHHAVLDVDQGSKYHSTDELVKLQENFAAVGLTATPY
;
A
#
# COMPACT_ATOMS: atom_id res chain seq x y z
N MET A 1 14.56 1.32 -14.29
CA MET A 1 13.13 1.17 -14.62
C MET A 1 12.39 1.33 -13.29
N GLN A 2 11.78 2.48 -13.04
CA GLN A 2 11.07 2.73 -11.78
C GLN A 2 9.88 1.79 -11.74
N SER A 3 9.77 0.97 -10.69
CA SER A 3 8.67 0.00 -10.55
C SER A 3 7.33 0.75 -10.63
N ILE A 4 6.36 0.24 -11.40
CA ILE A 4 5.00 0.80 -11.45
C ILE A 4 4.45 0.96 -10.02
N PHE A 5 4.79 0.03 -9.12
CA PHE A 5 4.47 0.11 -7.70
C PHE A 5 4.94 1.42 -7.04
N CYS A 6 6.17 1.87 -7.29
CA CYS A 6 6.67 3.12 -6.72
C CYS A 6 5.88 4.34 -7.21
N SER A 7 5.28 4.29 -8.40
CA SER A 7 4.48 5.40 -8.94
C SER A 7 3.16 5.63 -8.19
N LEU A 8 2.69 4.63 -7.42
CA LEU A 8 1.50 4.75 -6.56
C LEU A 8 1.73 5.70 -5.37
N PHE A 9 2.99 6.02 -5.05
CA PHE A 9 3.37 6.84 -3.91
C PHE A 9 3.70 8.27 -4.38
N LEU A 10 2.67 9.04 -4.73
CA LEU A 10 2.83 10.40 -5.28
C LEU A 10 3.33 11.42 -4.25
N ARG A 11 2.84 11.31 -3.01
CA ARG A 11 3.20 12.22 -1.91
C ARG A 11 4.33 11.63 -1.07
N ARG A 12 5.55 12.11 -1.29
CA ARG A 12 6.77 11.54 -0.66
C ARG A 12 7.49 12.49 0.29
N ASP A 13 6.95 13.68 0.54
CA ASP A 13 7.50 14.70 1.43
C ASP A 13 7.34 14.34 2.93
N ILE A 14 6.42 13.41 3.23
CA ILE A 14 6.12 12.94 4.57
C ILE A 14 5.96 11.42 4.55
N LEU A 15 6.65 10.75 5.47
CA LEU A 15 6.60 9.30 5.61
C LEU A 15 6.14 8.88 7.00
N ILE A 16 5.53 7.70 7.07
CA ILE A 16 5.25 7.00 8.32
C ILE A 16 6.19 5.82 8.47
N CYS A 17 6.58 5.53 9.71
CA CYS A 17 7.39 4.37 10.03
C CYS A 17 6.95 3.72 11.33
N LYS A 18 6.98 2.39 11.35
CA LYS A 18 6.91 1.57 12.56
C LYS A 18 8.21 0.78 12.66
N LEU A 19 8.98 1.08 13.71
CA LEU A 19 10.23 0.39 13.99
C LEU A 19 9.96 -0.97 14.66
N PRO A 20 10.94 -1.88 14.66
CA PRO A 20 10.80 -3.19 15.31
C PRO A 20 10.44 -3.00 16.77
N ASN A 21 9.50 -3.81 17.27
CA ASN A 21 9.03 -3.79 18.66
C ASN A 21 8.39 -2.47 19.11
N GLN A 22 7.95 -1.61 18.19
CA GLN A 22 7.12 -0.44 18.53
C GLN A 22 5.69 -0.67 18.08
N ASP A 23 4.72 -0.38 18.94
CA ASP A 23 3.30 -0.52 18.59
C ASP A 23 2.76 0.66 17.77
N ARG A 24 3.39 1.84 17.91
CA ARG A 24 2.91 3.09 17.32
C ARG A 24 3.64 3.44 16.04
N TRP A 25 2.88 3.91 15.06
CA TRP A 25 3.40 4.58 13.88
C TRP A 25 3.92 5.98 14.23
N ARG A 26 5.05 6.36 13.64
CA ARG A 26 5.64 7.70 13.76
C ARG A 26 5.61 8.39 12.42
N LYS A 27 5.36 9.70 12.43
CA LYS A 27 5.44 10.59 11.27
C LYS A 27 6.82 11.22 11.22
N TRP A 28 7.43 11.23 10.03
CA TRP A 28 8.66 11.96 9.73
C TRP A 28 8.48 12.83 8.49
N THR A 29 9.13 13.98 8.51
CA THR A 29 9.18 14.89 7.36
C THR A 29 10.50 14.65 6.64
N GLY A 30 10.44 14.39 5.34
CA GLY A 30 11.60 14.00 4.53
C GLY A 30 11.19 13.09 3.36
N PRO A 31 12.03 13.00 2.31
CA PRO A 31 11.72 12.22 1.12
C PRO A 31 11.62 10.72 1.43
N LEU A 32 10.53 10.07 1.01
CA LEU A 32 10.42 8.61 0.95
C LEU A 32 11.07 8.09 -0.33
N GLU A 33 12.16 7.34 -0.20
CA GLU A 33 12.93 6.85 -1.36
C GLU A 33 12.38 5.53 -1.92
N ASP A 34 12.56 5.29 -3.22
CA ASP A 34 12.10 4.06 -3.89
C ASP A 34 12.63 2.80 -3.20
N HIS A 35 13.90 2.79 -2.80
CA HIS A 35 14.50 1.63 -2.13
C HIS A 35 13.84 1.34 -0.76
N GLN A 36 13.30 2.37 -0.10
CA GLN A 36 12.57 2.23 1.17
C GLN A 36 11.16 1.70 0.94
N ILE A 37 10.49 2.11 -0.14
CA ILE A 37 9.19 1.58 -0.58
C ILE A 37 9.32 0.10 -0.94
N LEU A 38 10.30 -0.23 -1.77
CA LEU A 38 10.55 -1.61 -2.21
C LEU A 38 11.03 -2.50 -1.06
N GLY A 39 11.77 -1.93 -0.10
CA GLY A 39 12.22 -2.62 1.10
C GLY A 39 11.09 -3.13 2.00
N VAL A 40 9.89 -2.54 1.94
CA VAL A 40 8.72 -3.02 2.70
C VAL A 40 8.13 -4.29 2.09
N ILE A 41 8.12 -4.38 0.75
CA ILE A 41 7.71 -5.60 0.04
C ILE A 41 8.73 -6.72 0.29
N ALA A 42 10.01 -6.35 0.38
CA ALA A 42 11.13 -7.27 0.55
C ALA A 42 11.60 -7.43 2.00
N ASP A 43 10.79 -7.07 3.02
CA ASP A 43 11.25 -6.82 4.41
C ASP A 43 12.06 -7.97 5.02
N GLY A 44 11.95 -9.21 4.53
CA GLY A 44 12.90 -10.28 4.84
C GLY A 44 13.06 -10.55 6.35
N GLY A 45 12.10 -10.11 7.18
CA GLY A 45 12.11 -10.25 8.63
C GLY A 45 12.78 -9.12 9.43
N ARG A 46 13.08 -7.95 8.85
CA ARG A 46 13.68 -6.84 9.61
C ARG A 46 12.68 -6.09 10.50
N GLY A 47 11.38 -6.21 10.23
CA GLY A 47 10.32 -5.65 11.07
C GLY A 47 10.25 -4.12 11.01
N ILE A 48 10.78 -3.52 9.94
CA ILE A 48 10.69 -2.07 9.71
C ILE A 48 9.62 -1.81 8.66
N LEU A 49 8.48 -1.28 9.11
CA LEU A 49 7.42 -0.85 8.19
C LEU A 49 7.61 0.62 7.86
N ARG A 50 7.51 0.96 6.57
CA ARG A 50 7.54 2.34 6.06
C ARG A 50 6.39 2.53 5.07
N GLY A 51 5.93 3.76 4.93
CA GLY A 51 4.90 4.09 3.94
C GLY A 51 4.74 5.59 3.77
N CYS A 52 3.96 5.98 2.77
CA CYS A 52 3.50 7.36 2.66
C CYS A 52 2.61 7.72 3.84
N TYR A 53 2.70 8.96 4.29
CA TYR A 53 1.72 9.50 5.21
C TYR A 53 0.36 9.59 4.52
N TRP A 54 -0.69 9.10 5.19
CA TRP A 54 -2.05 9.14 4.69
C TRP A 54 -2.44 10.58 4.37
N ALA A 55 -2.67 10.86 3.09
CA ALA A 55 -3.43 12.02 2.68
C ALA A 55 -4.92 11.73 2.89
N GLU A 56 -5.71 12.77 3.09
CA GLU A 56 -7.18 12.65 3.20
C GLU A 56 -7.81 12.08 1.91
N GLN A 57 -7.06 12.11 0.81
CA GLN A 57 -7.47 11.62 -0.50
C GLN A 57 -6.32 10.81 -1.13
N THR A 58 -6.68 9.70 -1.79
CA THR A 58 -5.78 8.87 -2.57
C THR A 58 -6.39 8.63 -3.95
N HIS A 59 -5.55 8.59 -4.98
CA HIS A 59 -5.97 8.20 -6.33
C HIS A 59 -6.20 6.68 -6.48
N HIS A 60 -5.88 5.92 -5.42
CA HIS A 60 -5.94 4.46 -5.40
C HIS A 60 -6.85 3.97 -4.28
N ALA A 61 -7.66 2.95 -4.56
CA ALA A 61 -8.36 2.20 -3.53
C ALA A 61 -7.42 1.16 -2.92
N VAL A 62 -7.40 1.06 -1.58
CA VAL A 62 -6.66 0.03 -0.84
C VAL A 62 -7.66 -0.97 -0.28
N LEU A 63 -7.42 -2.25 -0.53
CA LEU A 63 -8.28 -3.35 -0.10
C LEU A 63 -7.51 -4.25 0.85
N ASP A 64 -8.10 -4.53 2.00
CA ASP A 64 -7.58 -5.53 2.92
C ASP A 64 -7.91 -6.94 2.38
N VAL A 65 -6.89 -7.78 2.24
CA VAL A 65 -7.00 -9.17 1.78
C VAL A 65 -6.43 -10.17 2.80
N ASP A 66 -6.22 -9.72 4.05
CA ASP A 66 -5.71 -10.57 5.12
C ASP A 66 -6.72 -11.65 5.54
N GLN A 67 -6.25 -12.68 6.26
CA GLN A 67 -7.12 -13.72 6.83
C GLN A 67 -8.20 -13.09 7.72
N GLY A 68 -9.45 -13.25 7.32
CA GLY A 68 -10.62 -12.63 7.97
C GLY A 68 -11.27 -11.52 7.14
N SER A 69 -10.59 -10.99 6.13
CA SER A 69 -11.23 -10.12 5.13
C SER A 69 -12.14 -10.93 4.21
N LYS A 70 -13.30 -10.37 3.86
CA LYS A 70 -14.18 -10.97 2.84
C LYS A 70 -13.49 -11.04 1.47
N TYR A 71 -12.52 -10.17 1.19
CA TYR A 71 -11.77 -10.15 -0.06
C TYR A 71 -10.55 -11.10 -0.06
N HIS A 72 -10.37 -11.91 0.99
CA HIS A 72 -9.35 -12.96 1.00
C HIS A 72 -9.67 -14.12 0.03
N SER A 73 -10.95 -14.28 -0.35
CA SER A 73 -11.40 -15.30 -1.30
C SER A 73 -11.25 -14.86 -2.75
N THR A 74 -10.77 -15.76 -3.61
CA THR A 74 -10.73 -15.57 -5.06
C THR A 74 -12.09 -15.18 -5.62
N ASP A 75 -13.17 -15.80 -5.15
CA ASP A 75 -14.53 -15.51 -5.66
C ASP A 75 -14.96 -14.07 -5.34
N GLU A 76 -14.59 -13.57 -4.16
CA GLU A 76 -14.91 -12.20 -3.75
C GLU A 76 -14.03 -11.17 -4.46
N LEU A 77 -12.79 -11.52 -4.79
CA LEU A 77 -11.93 -10.69 -5.65
C LEU A 77 -12.49 -10.58 -7.07
N VAL A 78 -13.00 -11.67 -7.65
CA VAL A 78 -13.64 -11.66 -8.98
C VAL A 78 -14.87 -10.75 -8.97
N LYS A 79 -15.77 -10.91 -7.99
CA LYS A 79 -16.95 -10.03 -7.85
C LYS A 79 -16.56 -8.56 -7.72
N LEU A 80 -15.48 -8.28 -6.99
CA LEU A 80 -14.99 -6.91 -6.83
C LEU A 80 -14.48 -6.33 -8.15
N GLN A 81 -13.74 -7.10 -8.93
CA GLN A 81 -13.29 -6.70 -10.27
C GLN A 81 -14.48 -6.43 -11.20
N GLU A 82 -15.51 -7.28 -11.18
CA GLU A 82 -16.75 -7.08 -11.95
C GLU A 82 -17.47 -5.78 -11.53
N ASN A 83 -17.58 -5.51 -10.24
CA ASN A 83 -18.19 -4.29 -9.72
C ASN A 83 -17.44 -3.03 -10.16
N PHE A 84 -16.10 -3.07 -10.18
CA PHE A 84 -15.31 -1.95 -10.69
C PHE A 84 -15.51 -1.77 -12.20
N ALA A 85 -15.49 -2.85 -12.98
CA ALA A 85 -15.71 -2.80 -14.41
C ALA A 85 -17.10 -2.23 -14.75
N ALA A 86 -18.13 -2.58 -13.98
CA ALA A 86 -19.49 -2.08 -14.16
C ALA A 86 -19.63 -0.55 -14.01
N VAL A 87 -18.71 0.09 -13.28
CA VAL A 87 -18.65 1.56 -13.14
C VAL A 87 -17.54 2.19 -13.99
N GLY A 88 -16.97 1.45 -14.94
CA GLY A 88 -15.92 1.94 -15.85
C GLY A 88 -14.54 2.08 -15.21
N LEU A 89 -14.30 1.43 -14.07
CA LEU A 89 -13.01 1.42 -13.39
C LEU A 89 -12.25 0.13 -13.69
N THR A 90 -10.95 0.26 -14.01
CA THR A 90 -10.05 -0.88 -14.19
C THR A 90 -9.21 -1.05 -12.93
N ALA A 91 -9.38 -2.17 -12.22
CA ALA A 91 -8.53 -2.54 -11.10
C ALA A 91 -7.30 -3.31 -11.60
N THR A 92 -6.10 -2.81 -11.30
CA THR A 92 -4.83 -3.52 -11.57
C THR A 92 -4.30 -4.07 -10.24
N PRO A 93 -4.19 -5.40 -10.07
CA PRO A 93 -3.55 -5.97 -8.89
C PRO A 93 -2.04 -5.67 -8.95
N TYR A 94 -1.47 -5.33 -7.80
CA TYR A 94 -0.03 -5.06 -7.61
C TYR A 94 0.54 -5.94 -6.52
#